data_AF-A0A3M1LAE3-F1
#
_entry.id   AF-A0A3M1LAE3-F1
#
_cell.length_a   1.000
_cell.length_b   1.000
_cell.length_c   1.000
_cell.angle_alpha   90.00
_cell.angle_beta   90.00
_cell.angle_gamma   90.00
#
_symmetry.space_group_name_H-M   'P 1'
#
loop_
_entity.id
_entity.type
_entity.pdbx_description
1 polymer ?
#
loop_
_entity_poly.entity_id
_entity_poly.type
_entity_poly.pdbx_seq_one_letter_code
_entity_poly.pdbx_strand_id
1 'polypeptide(L)'
;MSAHRVIGRSVPRVDARSKVTGEALFPGDLSMPGMLHMKILFAERPHARIRRIDTSRAEAHPGVVAVFTAKDVPVNEYGLQ
;
A
#
# COMPACT_ATOMS: atom_id res chain seq x y z
N MET A 1 -26.22 5.02 -39.24
CA MET A 1 -25.27 4.80 -38.12
C MET A 1 -25.49 5.91 -37.11
N SER A 2 -25.90 5.59 -35.89
CA SER A 2 -26.13 6.61 -34.86
C SER A 2 -24.80 7.21 -34.41
N ALA A 3 -24.63 8.52 -34.56
CA ALA A 3 -23.42 9.21 -34.16
C ALA A 3 -23.33 9.23 -32.63
N HIS A 4 -22.37 8.49 -32.07
CA HIS A 4 -22.15 8.47 -30.64
C HIS A 4 -21.70 9.86 -30.16
N ARG A 5 -22.40 10.40 -29.14
CA ARG A 5 -22.22 11.78 -28.65
C ARG A 5 -20.80 12.12 -28.16
N VAL A 6 -20.03 11.10 -27.74
CA VAL A 6 -18.73 11.27 -27.07
C VAL A 6 -17.59 10.46 -27.66
N ILE A 7 -17.87 9.43 -28.48
CA ILE A 7 -16.82 8.58 -29.06
C ILE A 7 -16.05 9.38 -30.12
N GLY A 8 -14.71 9.34 -30.04
CA GLY A 8 -13.81 10.06 -30.95
C GLY A 8 -13.67 11.56 -30.65
N ARG A 9 -14.24 12.08 -29.56
CA ARG A 9 -14.13 13.48 -29.16
C ARG A 9 -13.17 13.66 -27.99
N SER A 10 -12.36 14.72 -28.01
CA SER A 10 -11.53 15.14 -26.88
C SER A 10 -12.38 15.85 -25.82
N VAL A 11 -13.04 15.07 -24.96
CA VAL A 11 -13.87 15.58 -23.86
C VAL A 11 -13.05 15.70 -22.56
N PRO A 12 -13.29 16.73 -21.72
CA PRO A 12 -12.63 16.82 -20.41
C PRO A 12 -12.94 15.59 -19.53
N ARG A 13 -11.90 15.02 -18.91
CA ARG A 13 -12.04 13.90 -17.98
C ARG A 13 -12.62 14.39 -16.65
N VAL A 14 -13.52 13.61 -16.05
CA VAL A 14 -14.33 14.05 -14.89
C VAL A 14 -13.48 14.45 -13.68
N ASP A 15 -12.34 13.79 -13.51
CA ASP A 15 -11.38 13.93 -12.41
C ASP A 15 -10.15 14.76 -12.82
N ALA A 16 -10.11 15.32 -14.04
CA ALA A 16 -8.95 16.07 -14.51
C ALA A 16 -8.69 17.30 -13.65
N ARG A 17 -9.73 18.08 -13.36
CA ARG A 17 -9.60 19.34 -12.63
C ARG A 17 -9.02 19.13 -11.23
N SER A 18 -9.63 18.26 -10.42
CA SER A 18 -9.19 18.03 -9.04
C SER A 18 -7.77 17.46 -8.96
N LYS A 19 -7.35 16.65 -9.94
CA LYS A 19 -5.98 16.13 -10.03
C LYS A 19 -4.95 17.22 -10.38
N VAL A 20 -5.29 18.18 -11.23
CA VAL A 20 -4.34 19.25 -11.61
C VAL A 20 -4.33 20.42 -10.63
N THR A 21 -5.38 20.59 -9.82
CA THR A 21 -5.44 21.61 -8.77
C THR A 21 -4.90 21.13 -7.42
N GLY A 22 -4.67 19.82 -7.25
CA GLY A 22 -4.28 19.24 -5.96
C GLY A 22 -5.45 19.05 -4.98
N GLU A 23 -6.70 19.23 -5.43
CA GLU A 23 -7.89 18.99 -4.63
C GLU A 23 -8.20 17.49 -4.46
N ALA A 24 -7.73 16.64 -5.38
CA ALA A 24 -7.91 15.20 -5.29
C ALA A 24 -6.99 14.62 -4.20
N LEU A 25 -7.58 13.97 -3.20
CA LEU A 25 -6.86 13.22 -2.18
C LEU A 25 -6.51 11.82 -2.68
N PHE A 26 -5.25 11.44 -2.53
CA PHE A 26 -4.76 10.08 -2.71
C PHE A 26 -4.57 9.40 -1.35
N PRO A 27 -4.44 8.05 -1.28
CA PRO A 27 -4.29 7.36 -0.01
C PRO A 27 -3.15 7.88 0.88
N GLY A 28 -2.08 8.42 0.30
CA GLY A 28 -0.96 9.01 1.04
C GLY A 28 -1.27 10.39 1.65
N ASP A 29 -2.31 11.07 1.20
CA ASP A 29 -2.73 12.38 1.73
C ASP A 29 -3.69 12.23 2.92
N LEU A 30 -4.16 11.00 3.18
CA LEU A 30 -5.10 10.72 4.26
C LEU A 30 -4.35 10.64 5.60
N SER A 31 -4.95 11.21 6.64
CA SER A 31 -4.47 11.09 8.02
C SER A 31 -5.66 11.03 8.96
N MET A 32 -5.62 10.13 9.95
CA MET A 32 -6.71 9.89 10.89
C MET A 32 -6.19 9.88 12.33
N PRO A 33 -7.01 10.31 13.31
CA PRO A 33 -6.68 10.13 14.73
C PRO A 33 -6.40 8.65 15.04
N GLY A 34 -5.28 8.37 15.69
CA GLY A 34 -4.85 7.01 16.04
C GLY A 34 -4.21 6.20 14.90
N MET A 35 -3.97 6.80 13.73
CA MET A 35 -3.30 6.12 12.61
C MET A 35 -1.89 5.65 12.99
N LEU A 36 -1.64 4.36 12.83
CA LEU A 36 -0.30 3.77 12.96
C LEU A 36 0.44 3.86 11.63
N HIS A 37 1.77 3.94 11.72
CA HIS A 37 2.66 3.95 10.56
C HIS A 37 3.39 2.61 10.48
N MET A 38 3.61 2.11 9.27
CA MET A 38 4.35 0.86 9.04
C MET A 38 5.65 1.11 8.29
N LYS A 39 6.64 0.25 8.53
CA LYS A 39 7.88 0.18 7.77
C LYS A 39 8.18 -1.26 7.42
N ILE A 40 8.61 -1.48 6.17
CA ILE A 40 8.96 -2.81 5.65
C ILE A 40 10.48 -2.98 5.72
N LEU A 41 10.92 -4.11 6.26
CA LEU A 41 12.32 -4.56 6.18
C LEU A 41 12.45 -5.53 5.00
N PHE A 42 13.21 -5.13 3.98
CA PHE A 42 13.49 -5.96 2.80
C PHE A 42 14.73 -6.84 3.01
N ALA A 43 14.86 -7.91 2.23
CA ALA A 43 15.86 -8.96 2.46
C ALA A 43 17.34 -8.54 2.24
N GLU A 44 17.60 -7.41 1.57
CA GLU A 44 18.95 -6.92 1.19
C GLU A 44 19.83 -7.95 0.43
N ARG A 45 19.21 -9.01 -0.06
CA ARG A 45 19.82 -10.13 -0.77
C ARG A 45 18.88 -10.54 -1.92
N PRO A 46 19.41 -10.80 -3.12
CA PRO A 46 18.59 -11.24 -4.25
C PRO A 46 18.03 -12.66 -4.04
N HIS A 47 18.77 -13.54 -3.35
CA HIS A 47 18.35 -14.90 -3.07
C HIS A 47 18.98 -15.42 -1.78
N ALA A 48 18.17 -15.91 -0.84
CA ALA A 48 18.62 -16.52 0.41
C ALA A 48 17.50 -17.36 1.04
N ARG A 49 17.86 -18.28 1.93
CA ARG A 49 16.90 -18.96 2.81
C ARG A 49 16.86 -18.27 4.17
N ILE A 50 15.68 -17.83 4.60
CA ILE A 50 15.48 -17.28 5.95
C ILE A 50 15.64 -18.43 6.95
N ARG A 51 16.68 -18.36 7.80
CA ARG A 51 16.92 -19.34 8.87
C ARG A 51 16.28 -18.94 10.18
N ARG A 52 16.26 -17.64 10.48
CA ARG A 52 15.74 -17.07 11.72
C ARG A 52 15.33 -15.62 11.48
N ILE A 53 14.25 -15.19 12.12
CA ILE A 53 13.85 -13.79 12.29
C ILE A 53 13.78 -13.55 13.79
N ASP A 54 14.46 -12.52 14.28
CA ASP A 54 14.46 -12.11 15.69
C ASP A 54 13.88 -10.70 15.78
N THR A 55 12.68 -10.58 16.35
CA THR A 55 11.91 -9.33 16.44
C THR A 55 12.06 -8.64 17.79
N SER A 56 12.75 -9.27 18.76
CA SER A 56 12.77 -8.85 20.17
C SER A 56 13.19 -7.40 20.38
N ARG A 57 14.21 -6.93 19.66
CA ARG A 57 14.68 -5.54 19.73
C ARG A 57 13.68 -4.54 19.15
N ALA A 58 12.96 -4.92 18.10
CA ALA A 58 11.96 -4.06 17.48
C ALA A 58 10.71 -3.97 18.35
N GLU A 59 10.24 -5.10 18.90
CA GLU A 59 9.11 -5.17 19.82
C GLU A 59 9.35 -4.37 21.10
N ALA A 60 10.58 -4.34 21.62
CA ALA A 60 10.94 -3.58 22.81
C ALA A 60 11.13 -2.07 22.56
N HIS A 61 11.11 -1.62 21.30
CA HIS A 61 11.40 -0.23 20.98
C HIS A 61 10.22 0.69 21.34
N PRO A 62 10.43 1.82 22.04
CA PRO A 62 9.36 2.78 22.33
C PRO A 62 8.63 3.22 21.05
N GLY A 63 7.30 3.20 21.08
CA GLY A 63 6.45 3.60 19.95
C GLY A 63 6.17 2.50 18.92
N VAL A 64 6.80 1.33 19.01
CA VAL A 64 6.40 0.17 18.21
C VAL A 64 5.15 -0.44 18.83
N VAL A 65 4.09 -0.56 18.03
CA VAL A 65 2.82 -1.15 18.47
C VAL A 65 2.77 -2.65 18.17
N ALA A 66 3.35 -3.09 17.05
CA ALA A 66 3.41 -4.49 16.65
C ALA A 66 4.54 -4.73 15.64
N VAL A 67 5.02 -5.97 15.59
CA VAL A 67 5.92 -6.46 14.54
C VAL A 67 5.27 -7.68 13.91
N PHE A 68 5.04 -7.62 12.60
CA PHE A 68 4.40 -8.71 11.86
C PHE A 68 5.43 -9.48 11.03
N THR A 69 5.24 -10.78 10.96
CA THR A 69 6.06 -11.73 10.21
C THR A 69 5.16 -12.70 9.43
N ALA A 70 5.78 -13.63 8.72
CA ALA A 70 5.11 -14.76 8.09
C ALA A 70 4.25 -15.61 9.05
N LYS A 71 4.48 -15.54 10.37
CA LYS A 71 3.72 -16.27 11.38
C LYS A 71 2.33 -15.69 11.63
N ASP A 72 2.13 -14.43 11.29
CA ASP A 72 0.91 -13.67 11.57
C ASP A 72 -0.09 -13.70 10.41
N VAL A 73 0.28 -14.35 9.31
CA VAL A 73 -0.55 -14.52 8.11
C VAL A 73 -1.38 -15.81 8.26
N PRO A 74 -2.73 -15.74 8.37
CA PRO A 74 -3.55 -16.92 8.62
C PRO A 74 -3.46 -18.00 7.54
N VAL A 75 -3.35 -17.59 6.28
CA VAL A 75 -3.15 -18.47 5.12
C VAL A 75 -1.90 -17.99 4.39
N ASN A 76 -0.74 -18.50 4.80
CA ASN A 76 0.55 -18.09 4.25
C ASN A 76 0.97 -18.99 3.09
N GLU A 77 0.13 -19.02 2.06
CA GLU A 77 0.31 -19.81 0.86
C GLU A 77 0.48 -18.89 -0.36
N TYR A 78 1.20 -19.37 -1.39
CA TYR A 78 1.43 -18.60 -2.61
C TYR A 78 0.54 -19.10 -3.74
N GLY A 79 -0.30 -18.21 -4.31
CA GLY A 79 -1.12 -18.48 -5.49
C GLY A 79 -2.62 -18.37 -5.24
N LEU A 80 -3.42 -18.54 -6.31
CA LEU A 80 -4.86 -18.74 -6.22
C LEU A 80 -5.13 -20.21 -5.87
N GLN A 81 -5.71 -20.46 -4.70
CA GLN A 81 -6.50 -21.67 -4.47
C GLN A 81 -7.93 -21.44 -4.98
#